data_AF-A0A1Y3B477-F1
#
_entry.id   AF-A0A1Y3B477-F1
#
_cell.length_a   1.000
_cell.length_b   1.000
_cell.length_c   1.000
_cell.angle_alpha   90.00
_cell.angle_beta   90.00
_cell.angle_gamma   90.00
#
_symmetry.space_group_name_H-M   'P 1'
#
loop_
_entity.id
_entity.type
_entity.pdbx_description
1 polymer ?
#
loop_
_entity_poly.entity_id
_entity_poly.type
_entity_poly.pdbx_seq_one_letter_code
_entity_poly.pdbx_strand_id
1 'polypeptide(L)'
;MQSSEDDSGSTQSQIIQKYLSSILINALNPNLSIRRVACNVIHVIHSGGHVHPLQLVPHLVAMTCDDDYHIRVRADHVLHDIERKYHGYVAMKAKEAVQLSALFCKKLNCSGFRIIMEKSSTSTAAAAAQDGQQTL
;
A
#
# COMPACT_ATOMS: atom_id res chain seq x y z
N MET A 1 -41.28 21.57 4.58
CA MET A 1 -39.82 21.61 4.84
C MET A 1 -39.40 20.20 5.26
N GLN A 2 -38.17 19.77 4.92
CA GLN A 2 -37.60 18.40 4.88
C GLN A 2 -37.98 17.57 3.62
N SER A 3 -37.09 16.94 2.85
CA SER A 3 -35.61 16.85 2.79
C SER A 3 -35.25 16.44 1.35
N SER A 4 -34.35 17.15 0.66
CA SER A 4 -33.84 16.75 -0.67
C SER A 4 -32.35 16.41 -0.64
N GLU A 5 -31.74 16.31 0.54
CA GLU A 5 -30.28 16.14 0.71
C GLU A 5 -29.85 14.68 0.92
N ASP A 6 -30.79 13.75 1.11
CA ASP A 6 -30.46 12.37 1.52
C ASP A 6 -30.19 11.41 0.34
N ASP A 7 -30.52 11.79 -0.90
CA ASP A 7 -30.40 10.88 -2.07
C ASP A 7 -29.03 10.95 -2.77
N SER A 8 -28.31 12.06 -2.57
CA SER A 8 -26.97 12.24 -3.16
C SER A 8 -25.91 11.45 -2.38
N GLY A 9 -26.00 11.39 -1.05
CA GLY A 9 -25.07 10.64 -0.21
C GLY A 9 -25.19 9.12 -0.39
N SER A 10 -26.41 8.62 -0.60
CA SER A 10 -26.66 7.20 -0.89
C SER A 10 -26.06 6.79 -2.24
N THR A 11 -26.26 7.60 -3.27
CA THR A 11 -25.75 7.38 -4.63
C THR A 11 -24.21 7.44 -4.68
N GLN A 12 -23.61 8.44 -4.02
CA GLN A 12 -22.15 8.59 -3.94
C GLN A 12 -21.50 7.37 -3.28
N SER A 13 -22.03 6.91 -2.14
CA SER A 13 -21.49 5.76 -1.42
C SER A 13 -21.54 4.48 -2.25
N GLN A 14 -22.64 4.25 -2.98
CA GLN A 14 -22.78 3.08 -3.87
C GLN A 14 -21.75 3.08 -5.00
N ILE A 15 -21.52 4.23 -5.63
CA ILE A 15 -20.51 4.38 -6.69
C ILE A 15 -19.11 4.09 -6.11
N ILE A 16 -18.78 4.68 -4.97
CA ILE A 16 -17.48 4.48 -4.31
C ILE A 16 -17.26 3.00 -4.01
N GLN A 17 -18.22 2.33 -3.37
CA GLN A 17 -18.10 0.92 -3.01
C GLN A 17 -17.95 0.02 -4.25
N LYS A 18 -18.66 0.33 -5.34
CA LYS A 18 -18.56 -0.41 -6.60
C LYS A 18 -17.18 -0.31 -7.25
N TYR A 19 -16.56 0.87 -7.23
CA TYR A 19 -15.28 1.11 -7.90
C TYR A 19 -14.06 1.03 -6.99
N LEU A 20 -14.24 0.90 -5.67
CA LEU A 20 -13.15 0.89 -4.69
C LEU A 20 -12.06 -0.13 -5.03
N SER A 21 -12.44 -1.38 -5.32
CA SER A 21 -11.49 -2.43 -5.67
C SER A 21 -10.66 -2.06 -6.90
N SER A 22 -11.30 -1.49 -7.93
CA SER A 22 -10.59 -1.01 -9.11
C SER A 22 -9.67 0.17 -8.80
N ILE A 23 -10.09 1.12 -7.96
CA ILE A 23 -9.27 2.27 -7.55
C ILE A 23 -8.02 1.81 -6.81
N LEU A 24 -8.17 0.88 -5.86
CA LEU A 24 -7.06 0.32 -5.09
C LEU A 24 -6.06 -0.44 -5.97
N ILE A 25 -6.54 -1.22 -6.94
CA ILE A 25 -5.67 -1.86 -7.95
C ILE A 25 -4.93 -0.80 -8.77
N ASN A 26 -5.63 0.27 -9.18
CA ASN A 26 -5.06 1.32 -10.00
C ASN A 26 -4.03 2.18 -9.27
N ALA A 27 -4.07 2.22 -7.94
CA ALA A 27 -3.05 2.86 -7.10
C ALA A 27 -1.66 2.20 -7.27
N LEU A 28 -1.61 0.94 -7.70
CA LEU A 28 -0.38 0.17 -7.90
C LEU A 28 -0.06 -0.06 -9.40
N ASN A 29 -0.45 0.90 -10.24
CA ASN A 29 -0.18 0.86 -11.68
C ASN A 29 1.24 1.31 -12.04
N PRO A 30 1.81 0.80 -13.14
CA PRO A 30 3.11 1.26 -13.64
C PRO A 30 3.09 2.74 -14.06
N ASN A 31 1.94 3.25 -14.50
CA ASN A 31 1.79 4.65 -14.93
C ASN A 31 1.64 5.60 -13.73
N LEU A 32 2.60 6.52 -13.58
CA LEU A 32 2.63 7.51 -12.49
C LEU A 32 1.39 8.41 -12.43
N SER A 33 0.89 8.87 -13.58
CA SER A 33 -0.28 9.75 -13.63
C SER A 33 -1.51 9.07 -13.05
N ILE A 34 -1.69 7.77 -13.34
CA ILE A 34 -2.79 6.97 -12.79
C ILE A 34 -2.64 6.80 -11.28
N ARG A 35 -1.42 6.51 -10.80
CA ARG A 35 -1.15 6.38 -9.36
C ARG A 35 -1.43 7.67 -8.59
N ARG A 36 -1.01 8.82 -9.12
CA ARG A 36 -1.29 10.13 -8.50
C ARG A 36 -2.78 10.40 -8.37
N VAL A 37 -3.55 10.16 -9.44
CA VAL A 37 -5.01 10.33 -9.41
C VAL A 37 -5.66 9.37 -8.42
N ALA A 38 -5.27 8.09 -8.44
CA ALA A 38 -5.78 7.09 -7.51
C ALA A 38 -5.49 7.46 -6.04
N CYS A 39 -4.28 7.94 -5.74
CA CYS A 39 -3.91 8.41 -4.40
C CYS A 39 -4.81 9.57 -3.92
N ASN A 40 -5.08 10.54 -4.79
CA ASN A 40 -5.99 11.65 -4.48
C ASN A 40 -7.42 11.16 -4.24
N VAL A 41 -7.92 10.24 -5.06
CA VAL A 41 -9.27 9.66 -4.89
C VAL A 41 -9.37 8.88 -3.58
N ILE A 42 -8.35 8.09 -3.23
CA ILE A 42 -8.30 7.36 -1.94
C ILE A 42 -8.35 8.34 -0.76
N HIS A 43 -7.63 9.46 -0.84
CA HIS A 43 -7.68 10.50 0.19
C HIS A 43 -9.10 11.06 0.36
N VAL A 44 -9.77 11.42 -0.74
CA VAL A 44 -11.16 11.93 -0.70
C VAL A 44 -12.12 10.87 -0.13
N ILE A 45 -11.97 9.60 -0.51
CA ILE A 45 -12.79 8.50 0.02
C ILE A 45 -12.59 8.36 1.53
N HIS A 46 -11.35 8.41 2.01
CA HIS A 46 -11.03 8.34 3.43
C HIS A 46 -11.63 9.52 4.21
N SER A 47 -11.46 10.75 3.71
CA SER A 47 -12.02 11.96 4.33
C SER A 47 -13.55 11.93 4.42
N GLY A 48 -14.21 11.33 3.43
CA GLY A 48 -15.67 11.22 3.41
C GLY A 48 -16.26 10.08 4.25
N GLY A 49 -15.45 9.20 4.83
CA GLY A 49 -15.95 8.11 5.69
C GLY A 49 -16.79 7.04 4.99
N HIS A 50 -16.80 7.01 3.65
CA HIS A 50 -17.62 6.08 2.87
C HIS A 50 -17.12 4.62 2.90
N VAL A 51 -15.87 4.41 3.35
CA VAL A 51 -15.19 3.12 3.29
C VAL A 51 -14.49 2.82 4.61
N HIS A 52 -14.56 1.56 5.02
CA HIS A 52 -13.85 1.10 6.21
C HIS A 52 -12.33 1.20 6.02
N PRO A 53 -11.60 1.99 6.84
CA PRO A 53 -10.20 2.34 6.58
C PRO A 53 -9.26 1.14 6.55
N LEU A 54 -9.61 0.05 7.27
CA LEU A 54 -8.82 -1.19 7.28
C LEU A 54 -8.57 -1.79 5.89
N GLN A 55 -9.44 -1.56 4.90
CA GLN A 55 -9.25 -2.04 3.52
C GLN A 55 -8.26 -1.17 2.72
N LEU A 56 -8.08 0.09 3.13
CA LEU A 56 -7.18 1.03 2.48
C LEU A 56 -5.72 0.83 2.94
N VAL A 57 -5.52 0.40 4.19
CA VAL A 57 -4.21 0.30 4.84
C VAL A 57 -3.16 -0.46 4.01
N PRO A 58 -3.41 -1.69 3.48
CA PRO A 58 -2.39 -2.41 2.74
C PRO A 58 -1.89 -1.65 1.50
N HIS A 59 -2.82 -1.00 0.78
CA HIS A 59 -2.53 -0.25 -0.43
C HIS A 59 -1.84 1.07 -0.12
N LEU A 60 -2.24 1.74 0.96
CA LEU A 60 -1.59 2.97 1.42
C LEU A 60 -0.13 2.70 1.81
N VAL A 61 0.15 1.64 2.57
CA VAL A 61 1.53 1.26 2.92
C VAL A 61 2.34 0.93 1.67
N ALA A 62 1.77 0.20 0.71
CA ALA A 62 2.47 -0.06 -0.55
C ALA A 62 2.78 1.24 -1.32
N MET A 63 1.90 2.24 -1.28
CA MET A 63 2.14 3.55 -1.89
C MET A 63 3.20 4.39 -1.17
N THR A 64 3.52 4.12 0.11
CA THR A 64 4.65 4.80 0.78
C THR A 64 6.00 4.36 0.23
N CYS A 65 6.04 3.24 -0.49
CA CYS A 65 7.24 2.77 -1.20
C CYS A 65 7.37 3.31 -2.64
N ASP A 66 6.45 4.17 -3.11
CA ASP A 66 6.50 4.72 -4.48
C ASP A 66 7.73 5.61 -4.70
N ASP A 67 8.23 5.70 -5.93
CA ASP A 67 9.34 6.60 -6.28
C ASP A 67 8.92 8.09 -6.22
N ASP A 68 7.63 8.38 -6.38
CA ASP A 68 7.10 9.74 -6.34
C ASP A 68 6.89 10.26 -4.91
N TYR A 69 7.57 11.36 -4.58
CA TYR A 69 7.50 11.98 -3.25
C TYR A 69 6.09 12.42 -2.84
N HIS A 70 5.29 12.95 -3.76
CA HIS A 70 3.95 13.44 -3.44
C HIS A 70 2.99 12.31 -3.09
N ILE A 71 3.12 11.17 -3.77
CA ILE A 71 2.35 9.96 -3.46
C ILE A 71 2.73 9.45 -2.07
N ARG A 72 4.03 9.33 -1.78
CA ARG A 72 4.52 8.84 -0.48
C ARG A 72 3.99 9.66 0.69
N VAL A 73 4.20 10.97 0.65
CA VAL A 73 3.77 11.88 1.74
C VAL A 73 2.26 11.85 1.95
N ARG A 74 1.49 11.80 0.86
CA ARG A 74 0.02 11.76 0.96
C ARG A 74 -0.47 10.43 1.52
N ALA A 75 0.13 9.31 1.11
CA ALA A 75 -0.19 8.00 1.66
C ALA A 75 0.16 7.92 3.16
N ASP A 76 1.32 8.43 3.57
CA ASP A 76 1.74 8.52 4.97
C ASP A 76 0.78 9.37 5.81
N HIS A 77 0.34 10.54 5.30
CA HIS A 77 -0.64 11.37 5.98
C HIS A 77 -1.95 10.62 6.24
N VAL A 78 -2.49 9.93 5.22
CA VAL A 78 -3.73 9.15 5.38
C VAL A 78 -3.54 7.99 6.35
N LEU A 79 -2.38 7.31 6.33
CA LEU A 79 -2.07 6.26 7.31
C LEU A 79 -2.00 6.79 8.74
N HIS A 80 -1.39 7.95 8.94
CA HIS A 80 -1.31 8.57 10.25
C HIS A 80 -2.71 8.96 10.77
N ASP A 81 -3.57 9.50 9.90
CA ASP A 81 -4.95 9.82 10.24
C ASP A 81 -5.77 8.58 10.60
N ILE A 82 -5.55 7.47 9.89
CA ILE A 82 -6.17 6.17 10.21
C ILE A 82 -5.70 5.68 11.58
N GLU A 83 -4.40 5.65 11.85
CA GLU A 83 -3.85 5.12 13.10
C GLU A 83 -4.26 5.97 14.31
N ARG A 84 -4.34 7.30 14.14
CA ARG A 84 -4.82 8.22 15.19
C ARG A 84 -6.28 7.96 15.55
N LYS A 85 -7.13 7.70 14.56
CA LYS A 85 -8.57 7.44 14.78
C LYS A 85 -8.83 6.00 15.23
N TYR A 86 -8.04 5.05 14.74
CA TYR A 86 -8.23 3.62 14.91
C TYR A 86 -6.90 2.94 15.24
N HIS A 87 -6.48 3.07 16.50
CA HIS A 87 -5.22 2.50 16.99
C HIS A 87 -5.13 1.00 16.69
N GLY A 88 -3.98 0.55 16.17
CA GLY A 88 -3.70 -0.84 15.86
C GLY A 88 -4.20 -1.31 14.49
N TYR A 89 -4.94 -0.50 13.73
CA TYR A 89 -5.41 -0.88 12.39
C TYR A 89 -4.25 -1.08 11.41
N VAL A 90 -3.21 -0.25 11.51
CA VAL A 90 -2.02 -0.42 10.67
C VAL A 90 -1.30 -1.73 11.01
N ALA A 91 -1.15 -2.03 12.30
CA ALA A 91 -0.53 -3.28 12.76
C ALA A 91 -1.32 -4.53 12.34
N MET A 92 -2.65 -4.48 12.41
CA MET A 92 -3.53 -5.59 11.99
C MET A 92 -3.34 -5.98 10.52
N LYS A 93 -2.94 -5.03 9.67
CA LYS A 93 -2.75 -5.24 8.24
C LYS A 93 -1.28 -5.32 7.82
N ALA A 94 -0.34 -5.30 8.76
CA ALA A 94 1.10 -5.25 8.49
C ALA A 94 1.58 -6.41 7.57
N LYS A 95 1.13 -7.64 7.81
CA LYS A 95 1.52 -8.80 6.97
C LYS A 95 1.11 -8.62 5.51
N GLU A 96 -0.16 -8.28 5.28
CA GLU A 96 -0.72 -8.06 3.95
C GLU A 96 -0.06 -6.85 3.27
N ALA A 97 0.14 -5.77 4.02
CA ALA A 97 0.80 -4.55 3.57
C ALA A 97 2.24 -4.80 3.09
N VAL A 98 3.05 -5.53 3.87
CA VAL A 98 4.45 -5.86 3.51
C VAL A 98 4.50 -6.72 2.24
N GLN A 99 3.63 -7.72 2.13
CA GLN A 99 3.54 -8.57 0.93
C GLN A 99 3.17 -7.75 -0.31
N LEU A 100 2.17 -6.88 -0.20
CA LEU A 100 1.72 -6.03 -1.30
C LEU A 100 2.80 -5.01 -1.70
N SER A 101 3.49 -4.42 -0.72
CA SER A 101 4.59 -3.48 -0.94
C SER A 101 5.75 -4.14 -1.70
N ALA A 102 6.12 -5.38 -1.32
CA ALA A 102 7.15 -6.14 -2.00
C ALA A 102 6.78 -6.44 -3.46
N LEU A 103 5.54 -6.86 -3.71
CA LEU A 103 5.03 -7.09 -5.06
C LEU A 103 5.04 -5.80 -5.90
N PHE A 104 4.61 -4.70 -5.29
CA PHE A 104 4.55 -3.40 -5.96
C PHE A 104 5.94 -2.88 -6.31
N CYS A 105 6.89 -2.92 -5.37
CA CYS A 105 8.27 -2.52 -5.60
C CYS A 105 8.92 -3.36 -6.72
N LYS A 106 8.65 -4.68 -6.74
CA LYS A 106 9.10 -5.58 -7.82
C LYS A 106 8.50 -5.20 -9.17
N LYS A 107 7.22 -4.80 -9.20
CA LYS A 107 6.51 -4.41 -10.43
C LYS A 107 7.00 -3.08 -11.02
N LEU A 108 7.39 -2.14 -10.16
CA LEU A 108 7.88 -0.82 -10.57
C LEU A 108 9.39 -0.75 -10.80
N ASN A 109 10.16 -1.78 -10.43
CA ASN A 109 11.62 -1.73 -10.38
C ASN A 109 12.15 -0.56 -9.54
N CYS A 110 11.43 -0.18 -8.46
CA CYS A 110 11.84 0.90 -7.57
C CYS A 110 13.26 0.63 -7.05
N SER A 111 14.15 1.61 -7.24
CA SER A 111 15.60 1.42 -7.18
C SER A 111 16.11 1.01 -5.78
N GLY A 112 15.29 1.16 -4.73
CA GLY A 112 15.61 0.79 -3.35
C GLY A 112 15.35 -0.68 -2.97
N PHE A 113 14.49 -1.40 -3.68
CA PHE A 113 14.15 -2.80 -3.32
C PHE A 113 15.24 -3.81 -3.73
N ARG A 114 16.20 -3.38 -4.55
CA ARG A 114 17.30 -4.23 -5.04
C ARG A 114 18.32 -4.55 -3.95
N ILE A 115 18.51 -3.67 -2.95
CA ILE A 115 19.56 -3.83 -1.92
C ILE A 115 19.21 -4.92 -0.88
N ILE A 116 17.92 -5.16 -0.61
CA ILE A 116 17.49 -6.11 0.45
C ILE A 116 17.44 -7.55 -0.08
N MET A 117 17.08 -7.77 -1.35
CA MET A 117 17.03 -9.12 -1.96
C MET A 117 18.42 -9.72 -2.27
N GLU A 118 19.42 -8.87 -2.47
CA GLU A 118 20.79 -9.34 -2.73
C GLU A 118 21.42 -9.96 -1.47
N LYS A 119 21.00 -9.51 -0.28
CA LYS A 119 21.50 -10.01 1.01
C LYS A 119 20.90 -11.37 1.43
N SER A 120 19.73 -11.75 0.90
CA SER A 120 19.11 -13.06 1.17
C SER A 120 19.54 -14.17 0.20
N SER A 121 20.14 -13.82 -0.94
CA SER A 121 20.63 -14.80 -1.94
C SER A 121 22.08 -15.26 -1.69
N THR A 122 22.85 -14.52 -0.88
CA THR A 122 24.28 -14.79 -0.64
C THR A 122 24.57 -15.51 0.68
N SER A 123 23.61 -15.61 1.60
CA SER A 123 23.83 -16.26 2.91
C SER A 123 23.67 -17.79 2.91
N THR A 124 23.03 -18.39 1.90
CA THR A 124 22.80 -19.85 1.86
C THR A 124 23.82 -20.61 1.02
N ALA A 125 24.71 -19.91 0.29
CA ALA A 125 25.80 -20.55 -0.46
C ALA A 125 27.11 -20.68 0.36
N ALA A 126 27.25 -19.96 1.48
CA ALA A 126 28.48 -19.96 2.28
C ALA A 126 28.54 -21.08 3.35
N ALA A 127 27.45 -21.82 3.58
CA ALA A 127 27.36 -22.81 4.67
C ALA A 127 27.69 -24.26 4.25
N ALA A 128 28.15 -24.51 3.02
CA ALA A 128 28.35 -25.86 2.47
C ALA A 128 29.82 -26.24 2.15
N ALA A 129 30.83 -25.51 2.65
CA ALA A 129 32.23 -25.73 2.28
C ALA A 129 33.22 -25.77 3.46
N GLN A 130 32.81 -26.34 4.60
CA GLN A 130 33.73 -26.70 5.68
C GLN A 130 33.38 -28.08 6.23
N ASP A 131 33.63 -29.13 5.45
CA ASP A 131 34.01 -30.41 6.05
C ASP A 131 34.89 -31.19 5.06
N GLY A 132 36.10 -31.55 5.52
CA GLY A 132 37.04 -32.38 4.75
C GLY A 132 38.33 -31.68 4.35
N GLN A 133 39.29 -31.60 5.29
CA GLN A 133 40.63 -32.18 5.14
C GLN A 133 41.49 -31.83 6.36
N GLN A 134 41.61 -32.80 7.27
CA GLN A 134 42.76 -32.87 8.17
C GLN A 134 43.65 -33.99 7.64
N THR A 135 44.77 -33.55 7.12
CA THR A 135 45.83 -34.28 6.45
C THR A 135 46.69 -35.00 7.47
N LEU A 136 46.99 -36.28 7.18
CA LEU A 136 48.09 -37.15 7.66
C LEU A 136 48.42 -37.21 9.16
#